data_AF-A0A317FVM9-F1
#
_entry.id   AF-A0A317FVM9-F1
#
_cell.length_a   1.000
_cell.length_b   1.000
_cell.length_c   1.000
_cell.angle_alpha   90.00
_cell.angle_beta   90.00
_cell.angle_gamma   90.00
#
_symmetry.space_group_name_H-M   'P 1'
#
loop_
_entity.id
_entity.type
_entity.pdbx_description
1 polymer ?
#
loop_
_entity_poly.entity_id
_entity_poly.type
_entity_poly.pdbx_seq_one_letter_code
_entity_poly.pdbx_strand_id
1 'polypeptide(L)'
;MFKKLFILSILVSLFGCQSTNNSSGDNVNIYGVIFAVKVDKDGKLSNLRFSKATNPIKNTDVNFQPPSNYVKKVEAKLAKRQFQVPKDGADLNKESFIPCFYVKSNPSDIKCYGDE
;
A
#
# COMPACT_ATOMS: atom_id res chain seq x y z
N MET A 1 -63.99 -3.01 19.96
CA MET A 1 -64.13 -3.10 18.49
C MET A 1 -63.69 -1.77 17.90
N PHE A 2 -62.49 -1.67 17.31
CA PHE A 2 -62.06 -0.67 16.30
C PHE A 2 -60.64 -1.10 15.87
N LYS A 3 -60.55 -1.96 14.85
CA LYS A 3 -60.27 -1.67 13.44
C LYS A 3 -58.79 -1.32 13.18
N LYS A 4 -58.12 -2.28 12.53
CA LYS A 4 -56.75 -2.29 12.03
C LYS A 4 -56.46 -1.02 11.23
N LEU A 5 -55.33 -0.35 11.51
CA LEU A 5 -54.71 0.57 10.56
C LEU A 5 -53.49 -0.13 9.94
N PHE A 6 -53.62 -0.46 8.66
CA PHE A 6 -52.54 -0.89 7.78
C PHE A 6 -51.55 0.26 7.63
N ILE A 7 -50.31 0.10 8.08
CA ILE A 7 -49.22 0.99 7.71
C ILE A 7 -48.56 0.40 6.46
N LEU A 8 -48.86 1.02 5.33
CA LEU A 8 -48.32 0.74 4.02
C LEU A 8 -46.89 1.31 3.95
N SER A 9 -45.87 0.49 4.18
CA SER A 9 -44.47 0.88 3.99
C SER A 9 -44.16 1.03 2.51
N ILE A 10 -44.04 2.27 2.06
CA ILE A 10 -43.55 2.64 0.74
C ILE A 10 -42.07 2.26 0.66
N LEU A 11 -41.74 1.26 -0.15
CA LEU A 11 -40.38 0.96 -0.57
C LEU A 11 -39.84 2.17 -1.34
N VAL A 12 -38.89 2.89 -0.75
CA VAL A 12 -38.07 3.88 -1.46
C VAL A 12 -37.06 3.10 -2.29
N SER A 13 -37.40 2.86 -3.55
CA SER A 13 -36.48 2.33 -4.56
C SER A 13 -35.43 3.39 -4.90
N LEU A 14 -34.35 3.42 -4.13
CA LEU A 14 -33.09 4.08 -4.49
C LEU A 14 -32.43 3.26 -5.60
N PHE A 15 -32.89 3.44 -6.84
CA PHE A 15 -32.06 3.18 -8.01
C PHE A 15 -30.96 4.24 -8.05
N GLY A 16 -29.92 4.03 -7.23
CA GLY A 16 -28.65 4.68 -7.43
C GLY A 16 -28.11 4.23 -8.78
N CYS A 17 -28.10 5.14 -9.76
CA CYS A 17 -27.28 5.02 -10.95
C CYS A 17 -25.84 4.82 -10.50
N GLN A 18 -25.40 3.56 -10.43
CA GLN A 18 -24.03 3.21 -10.18
C GLN A 18 -23.28 3.53 -11.47
N SER A 19 -22.69 4.72 -11.51
CA SER A 19 -21.81 5.15 -12.60
C SER A 19 -20.72 4.09 -12.74
N THR A 20 -20.82 3.27 -13.78
CA THR A 20 -19.76 2.36 -14.19
C THR A 20 -18.62 3.23 -14.71
N ASN A 21 -17.73 3.64 -13.81
CA ASN A 21 -16.42 4.15 -14.18
C ASN A 21 -15.71 3.02 -14.93
N ASN A 22 -15.73 3.11 -16.26
CA ASN A 22 -14.83 2.38 -17.13
C ASN A 22 -13.40 2.82 -16.78
N SER A 23 -12.81 2.15 -15.80
CA SER A 23 -11.37 2.17 -15.58
C SER A 23 -10.75 1.51 -16.80
N SER A 24 -10.38 2.31 -17.81
CA SER A 24 -9.38 1.93 -18.78
C SER A 24 -8.20 1.36 -18.00
N GLY A 25 -7.99 0.04 -18.12
CA GLY A 25 -6.89 -0.63 -17.45
C GLY A 25 -5.60 -0.01 -17.96
N ASP A 26 -5.04 0.93 -17.21
CA ASP A 26 -3.68 1.38 -17.46
C ASP A 26 -2.82 0.12 -17.43
N ASN A 27 -2.22 -0.24 -18.57
CA ASN A 27 -1.25 -1.33 -18.70
C ASN A 27 0.07 -0.93 -18.00
N VAL A 28 -0.03 -0.61 -16.70
CA VAL A 28 1.11 -0.27 -15.87
C VAL A 28 1.89 -1.55 -15.62
N ASN A 29 3.07 -1.63 -16.23
CA ASN A 29 4.01 -2.73 -16.05
C ASN A 29 5.01 -2.49 -14.92
N ILE A 30 5.11 -1.23 -14.46
CA ILE A 30 6.05 -0.78 -13.44
C ILE A 30 5.31 0.04 -12.40
N TYR A 31 5.44 -0.31 -11.13
CA TYR A 31 4.84 0.41 -10.02
C TYR A 31 5.93 0.92 -9.09
N GLY A 32 5.77 2.14 -8.59
CA GLY A 32 6.45 2.55 -7.37
C GLY A 32 5.73 1.90 -6.19
N VAL A 33 6.46 1.23 -5.30
CA VAL A 33 5.92 0.56 -4.12
C VAL A 33 6.62 1.14 -2.91
N ILE A 34 5.88 1.79 -2.03
CA ILE A 34 6.43 2.46 -0.86
C ILE A 34 6.19 1.57 0.37
N PHE A 35 7.27 1.24 1.06
CA PHE A 35 7.25 0.51 2.31
C PHE A 35 7.47 1.46 3.48
N ALA A 36 6.65 1.34 4.51
CA ALA A 36 6.94 1.94 5.81
C ALA A 36 7.82 0.96 6.59
N VAL A 37 8.94 1.46 7.12
CA VAL A 37 9.90 0.68 7.89
C VAL A 37 10.11 1.29 9.27
N LYS A 38 10.27 0.42 10.26
CA LYS A 38 10.76 0.79 11.59
C LYS A 38 12.12 0.14 11.82
N VAL A 39 12.93 0.81 12.62
CA VAL A 39 14.25 0.33 13.00
C VAL A 39 14.30 0.13 14.50
N ASP A 40 15.11 -0.81 14.96
CA ASP A 40 15.38 -1.01 16.38
C ASP A 40 16.48 -0.06 16.89
N LYS A 41 16.78 -0.19 18.19
CA LYS A 41 17.81 0.59 18.88
C LYS A 41 19.23 0.38 18.35
N ASP A 42 19.46 -0.66 17.55
CA ASP A 42 20.76 -1.01 16.98
C ASP A 42 20.81 -0.64 15.48
N GLY A 43 19.78 0.06 14.98
CA GLY A 43 19.67 0.49 13.58
C GLY A 43 19.39 -0.67 12.63
N LYS A 44 18.80 -1.77 13.11
CA LYS A 44 18.36 -2.89 12.28
C LYS A 44 16.88 -2.76 11.95
N LEU A 45 16.48 -3.34 10.82
CA LEU A 45 15.06 -3.41 10.44
C LEU A 45 14.28 -4.21 11.48
N SER A 46 13.29 -3.58 12.11
CA SER A 46 12.42 -4.22 13.11
C SER A 46 11.00 -4.50 12.59
N ASN A 47 10.53 -3.67 11.65
CA ASN A 47 9.25 -3.87 11.00
C ASN A 47 9.27 -3.35 9.56
N LEU A 48 8.55 -4.05 8.68
CA LEU A 48 8.27 -3.60 7.33
C LEU A 48 6.79 -3.85 7.01
N ARG A 49 6.12 -2.82 6.49
CA ARG A 49 4.76 -2.95 5.97
C ARG A 49 4.61 -2.22 4.64
N PHE A 50 3.79 -2.77 3.76
CA PHE A 50 3.36 -2.04 2.57
C PHE A 50 2.56 -0.81 3.00
N SER A 51 2.89 0.35 2.42
CA SER A 51 2.19 1.61 2.67
C SER A 51 1.25 1.94 1.52
N LYS A 52 1.83 2.12 0.32
CA LYS A 52 1.05 2.45 -0.89
C LYS A 52 1.82 2.12 -2.17
N ALA A 53 1.09 2.14 -3.29
CA ALA A 53 1.66 2.02 -4.62
C ALA A 53 1.36 3.26 -5.46
N THR A 54 2.26 3.58 -6.38
CA THR A 54 2.16 4.71 -7.30
C THR A 54 2.37 4.26 -8.74
N ASN A 55 1.72 4.94 -9.67
CA ASN A 55 2.10 4.92 -11.07
C ASN A 55 3.30 5.87 -11.23
N PRO A 56 4.51 5.37 -11.52
CA PRO A 56 5.71 6.20 -11.56
C PRO A 56 5.72 7.19 -12.74
N ILE A 57 4.93 6.94 -13.79
CA ILE A 57 4.83 7.84 -14.96
C ILE A 57 3.89 9.00 -14.65
N LYS A 58 2.73 8.71 -14.05
CA LYS A 58 1.71 9.72 -13.72
C LYS A 58 1.97 10.40 -12.37
N ASN A 59 2.86 9.83 -11.55
CA ASN A 59 3.12 10.23 -10.18
C ASN A 59 1.85 10.29 -9.30
N THR A 60 0.95 9.34 -9.49
CA THR A 60 -0.33 9.23 -8.78
C THR A 60 -0.39 7.95 -7.97
N ASP A 61 -1.03 8.01 -6.80
CA ASP A 61 -1.36 6.81 -6.03
C ASP A 61 -2.31 5.91 -6.83
N VAL A 62 -2.13 4.59 -6.72
CA VAL A 62 -2.95 3.58 -7.42
C VAL A 62 -3.38 2.47 -6.49
N ASN A 63 -4.52 1.85 -6.78
CA ASN A 63 -4.97 0.65 -6.07
C ASN A 63 -4.22 -0.59 -6.60
N PHE A 64 -2.97 -0.76 -6.15
CA PHE A 64 -2.14 -1.91 -6.46
C PHE A 64 -1.50 -2.44 -5.18
N GLN A 65 -1.63 -3.74 -4.95
CA GLN A 65 -0.93 -4.45 -3.88
C GLN A 65 0.19 -5.29 -4.50
N PRO A 66 1.45 -5.14 -4.08
CA PRO A 66 2.51 -6.02 -4.56
C PRO A 66 2.26 -7.47 -4.09
N PRO A 67 2.64 -8.47 -4.91
CA PRO A 67 2.60 -9.87 -4.49
C PRO A 67 3.36 -10.13 -3.19
N SER A 68 2.87 -11.03 -2.35
CA SER A 68 3.47 -11.33 -1.04
C SER A 68 4.91 -11.84 -1.13
N ASN A 69 5.25 -12.58 -2.18
CA ASN A 69 6.62 -13.03 -2.44
C ASN A 69 7.58 -11.87 -2.76
N TYR A 70 7.12 -10.83 -3.44
CA TYR A 70 7.90 -9.61 -3.67
C TYR A 70 8.15 -8.89 -2.35
N VAL A 71 7.12 -8.72 -1.51
CA VAL A 71 7.24 -8.10 -0.19
C VAL A 71 8.28 -8.82 0.68
N LYS A 72 8.25 -10.16 0.74
CA LYS A 72 9.24 -10.97 1.47
C LYS A 72 10.67 -10.76 0.98
N LYS A 73 10.86 -10.65 -0.34
CA LYS A 73 12.18 -10.40 -0.91
C LYS A 73 12.67 -8.98 -0.62
N VAL A 74 11.78 -7.98 -0.62
CA VAL A 74 12.10 -6.61 -0.19
C VAL A 74 12.53 -6.61 1.28
N GLU A 75 11.78 -7.27 2.15
CA GLU A 75 12.11 -7.41 3.57
C GLU A 75 13.49 -8.05 3.76
N ALA A 76 13.75 -9.19 3.12
CA ALA A 76 15.04 -9.86 3.18
C ALA A 76 16.20 -9.01 2.64
N LYS A 77 15.94 -8.14 1.66
CA LYS A 77 16.92 -7.19 1.13
C LYS A 77 17.18 -6.06 2.13
N LEU A 78 16.13 -5.42 2.63
CA LEU A 78 16.25 -4.29 3.56
C LEU A 78 16.80 -4.70 4.93
N ALA A 79 16.56 -5.93 5.37
CA ALA A 79 17.14 -6.48 6.60
C ALA A 79 18.68 -6.54 6.58
N LYS A 80 19.30 -6.54 5.39
CA LYS A 80 20.77 -6.51 5.23
C LYS A 80 21.36 -5.11 5.34
N ARG A 81 20.54 -4.06 5.31
CA ARG A 81 21.00 -2.67 5.41
C ARG A 81 21.33 -2.32 6.85
N GLN A 82 22.31 -1.45 7.02
CA GLN A 82 22.52 -0.75 8.29
C GLN A 82 21.79 0.59 8.20
N PHE A 83 20.77 0.77 9.04
CA PHE A 83 20.09 2.05 9.16
C PHE A 83 20.78 2.94 10.20
N GLN A 84 20.46 4.23 10.15
CA GLN A 84 20.88 5.16 11.19
C GLN A 84 20.30 4.71 12.53
N VAL A 85 21.16 4.66 13.54
CA VAL A 85 20.76 4.32 14.91
C VAL A 85 19.87 5.44 15.46
N PRO A 86 18.66 5.13 15.97
CA PRO A 86 17.78 6.09 16.63
C PRO A 86 18.47 6.81 17.78
N LYS A 87 18.23 8.12 17.93
CA LYS A 87 18.87 8.91 19.00
C LYS A 87 18.08 8.88 20.31
N ASP A 88 16.77 8.67 20.22
CA ASP A 88 15.86 8.69 21.35
C ASP A 88 14.67 7.72 21.16
N GLY A 89 13.80 7.67 22.17
CA GLY A 89 12.59 6.85 22.13
C GLY A 89 11.54 7.33 21.12
N ALA A 90 11.56 8.60 20.71
CA ALA A 90 10.64 9.09 19.68
C ALA A 90 11.05 8.56 18.30
N ASP A 91 12.36 8.53 18.01
CA ASP A 91 12.92 7.96 16.79
C ASP A 91 12.59 6.47 16.62
N LEU A 92 12.57 5.68 17.71
CA LEU A 92 12.18 4.26 17.67
C LEU A 92 10.73 4.03 17.21
N ASN A 93 9.86 5.03 17.35
CA ASN A 93 8.46 4.95 16.95
C ASN A 93 8.18 5.51 15.56
N LYS A 94 9.15 6.22 14.96
CA LYS A 94 9.01 6.82 13.64
C LYS A 94 9.07 5.74 12.56
N GLU A 95 8.20 5.88 11.57
CA GLU A 95 8.31 5.14 10.33
C GLU A 95 9.10 5.96 9.31
N SER A 96 10.04 5.31 8.64
CA SER A 96 10.67 5.84 7.44
C SER A 96 10.03 5.21 6.21
N PHE A 97 9.98 5.94 5.10
CA PHE A 97 9.34 5.45 3.87
C PHE A 97 10.39 5.16 2.81
N ILE A 98 10.47 3.89 2.38
CA ILE A 98 11.43 3.45 1.37
C ILE A 98 10.66 3.09 0.09
N PRO A 99 10.81 3.90 -0.97
CA PRO A 99 10.28 3.55 -2.28
C PRO A 99 11.13 2.46 -2.93
N CYS A 100 10.47 1.49 -3.54
CA CYS A 100 11.04 0.42 -4.34
C CYS A 100 10.28 0.29 -5.68
N PHE A 101 10.91 -0.28 -6.70
CA PHE A 101 10.28 -0.54 -7.98
C PHE A 101 9.80 -1.98 -8.08
N TYR A 102 8.53 -2.16 -8.44
CA TYR A 102 7.98 -3.45 -8.84
C TYR A 102 7.78 -3.48 -10.35
N VAL A 103 8.49 -4.37 -11.04
CA VAL A 103 8.36 -4.61 -12.48
C VAL A 103 7.68 -5.96 -12.71
N LYS A 104 6.49 -5.96 -13.33
CA LYS A 104 5.71 -7.19 -13.55
C LYS A 104 6.46 -8.27 -14.32
N SER A 105 7.24 -7.88 -15.34
CA SER A 105 8.01 -8.81 -16.17
C SER A 105 9.26 -9.35 -15.48
N ASN A 106 9.74 -8.70 -14.42
CA ASN A 106 10.91 -9.14 -13.66
C ASN A 106 10.78 -8.80 -12.16
N PRO A 107 9.86 -9.46 -11.43
CA PRO A 107 9.58 -9.13 -10.03
C PRO A 107 10.71 -9.56 -9.07
N SER A 108 11.77 -10.19 -9.57
CA SER A 108 12.95 -10.55 -8.77
C SER A 108 14.00 -9.45 -8.72
N ASP A 109 14.01 -8.53 -9.70
CA ASP A 109 14.94 -7.40 -9.70
C ASP A 109 14.40 -6.26 -8.84
N ILE A 110 14.72 -6.34 -7.55
CA ILE A 110 14.26 -5.38 -6.56
C ILE A 110 15.26 -4.23 -6.48
N LYS A 111 14.80 -3.04 -6.89
CA LYS A 111 15.52 -1.78 -6.71
C LYS A 111 14.78 -0.92 -5.71
N CYS A 112 15.45 -0.55 -4.63
CA CYS A 112 14.92 0.31 -3.58
C CYS A 112 15.80 1.55 -3.45
N TYR A 113 15.23 2.67 -3.03
CA TYR A 113 15.99 3.88 -2.75
C TYR A 113 17.13 3.62 -1.76
N GLY A 114 18.30 4.20 -2.00
CA GLY A 114 19.52 3.97 -1.23
C GLY A 114 20.20 2.62 -1.48
N ASP A 115 20.06 2.05 -2.68
CA ASP A 115 20.81 0.86 -3.14
C ASP A 115 22.23 1.21 -3.67
N GLU A 116 22.78 2.39 -3.36
CA GLU A 116 24.13 2.85 -3.74
C GLU A 116 25.20 2.49 -2.71
#